data_AF-A0A916YPH7-F1
#
_entry.id   AF-A0A916YPH7-F1
#
_cell.length_a   1.000
_cell.length_b   1.000
_cell.length_c   1.000
_cell.angle_alpha   90.00
_cell.angle_beta   90.00
_cell.angle_gamma   90.00
#
_symmetry.space_group_name_H-M   'P 1'
#
loop_
_entity.id
_entity.type
_entity.pdbx_description
1 polymer ?
#
loop_
_entity_poly.entity_id
_entity_poly.type
_entity_poly.pdbx_seq_one_letter_code
_entity_poly.pdbx_strand_id
1 'polypeptide(L)' 'MKKDSFTIYITTLFLVVYCLFIVFEMPYPFIMATFLVLHIMVIWMVYAILKSKEPKVTFEEKFYLDASFKPTIVKKS' A
#
# COMPACT_ATOMS: atom_id res chain seq x y z
N MET A 1 0.75 10.25 -11.13
CA MET A 1 0.21 9.40 -10.03
C MET A 1 0.82 9.89 -8.72
N LYS A 2 0.08 9.89 -7.60
CA LYS A 2 0.66 10.19 -6.28
C LYS A 2 1.80 9.19 -6.02
N LYS A 3 2.91 9.61 -5.42
CA LYS A 3 4.09 8.74 -5.17
C LYS A 3 3.67 7.43 -4.49
N ASP A 4 2.69 7.51 -3.60
CA ASP A 4 2.12 6.41 -2.83
C ASP A 4 1.47 5.36 -3.75
N SER A 5 0.72 5.80 -4.76
CA SER A 5 0.11 4.90 -5.75
C SER A 5 1.15 4.18 -6.60
N PHE A 6 2.30 4.81 -6.85
CA PHE A 6 3.41 4.17 -7.57
C PHE A 6 4.10 3.11 -6.70
N THR A 7 4.35 3.41 -5.42
CA THR A 7 4.90 2.47 -4.45
C THR A 7 4.00 1.24 -4.26
N ILE A 8 2.69 1.44 -4.18
CA ILE A 8 1.72 0.32 -4.11
C ILE A 8 1.78 -0.51 -5.38
N TYR A 9 1.72 0.15 -6.55
CA TYR A 9 1.72 -0.53 -7.84
C TYR A 9 2.95 -1.44 -8.03
N ILE A 10 4.14 -0.95 -7.70
CA ILE A 10 5.37 -1.74 -7.91
C ILE A 10 5.44 -2.96 -7.00
N THR A 11 5.01 -2.83 -5.73
CA THR A 11 4.98 -3.96 -4.79
C THR A 11 3.94 -4.99 -5.19
N THR A 12 2.77 -4.56 -5.65
CA THR A 12 1.73 -5.46 -6.17
C THR A 12 2.17 -6.16 -7.45
N LEU A 13 2.85 -5.45 -8.37
CA LEU A 13 3.39 -6.06 -9.58
C LEU A 13 4.42 -7.14 -9.24
N PHE A 14 5.29 -6.90 -8.26
CA PHE A 14 6.26 -7.89 -7.81
C PHE A 14 5.60 -9.12 -7.19
N LEU A 15 4.51 -8.93 -6.43
CA LEU A 15 3.70 -10.04 -5.91
C LEU A 15 3.12 -10.90 -7.06
N VAL A 16 2.61 -10.26 -8.13
CA VAL A 16 2.14 -10.99 -9.31
C VAL A 16 3.26 -11.81 -9.94
N VAL A 17 4.46 -11.25 -10.08
CA VAL A 17 5.63 -11.98 -10.61
C VAL A 17 5.98 -13.18 -9.72
N TYR A 18 5.94 -13.03 -8.40
CA TYR A 18 6.13 -14.14 -7.46
C TYR A 18 5.08 -15.25 -7.67
N CYS A 19 3.80 -14.90 -7.83
CA CYS A 19 2.75 -15.87 -8.14
C CYS A 19 3.00 -16.59 -9.46
N LEU A 20 3.48 -15.88 -10.50
CA LEU A 20 3.85 -16.50 -11.77
C LEU A 20 4.99 -17.51 -11.60
N PHE A 21 6.00 -17.22 -10.77
CA PHE A 21 7.10 -18.15 -10.52
C PHE A 21 6.61 -19.47 -9.90
N ILE A 22 5.59 -19.42 -9.05
CA ILE A 22 4.95 -20.62 -8.50
C ILE A 22 4.21 -21.39 -9.60
N VAL A 23 3.40 -20.69 -10.41
CA VAL A 23 2.60 -21.31 -11.48
C VAL A 23 3.48 -21.97 -12.55
N PHE A 24 4.63 -21.39 -12.87
CA PHE A 24 5.60 -21.95 -13.83
C PHE A 24 6.58 -22.93 -13.19
N GLU A 25 6.38 -23.33 -11.93
CA GLU A 25 7.22 -24.30 -11.22
C GLU A 25 8.72 -23.95 -11.26
N MET A 26 9.05 -22.67 -11.09
CA MET A 26 10.44 -22.22 -11.06
C MET A 26 11.25 -22.92 -9.96
N PRO A 27 12.57 -23.12 -10.15
CA PRO A 27 13.39 -23.78 -9.14
C PRO A 27 13.28 -23.07 -7.78
N TYR A 28 13.18 -23.88 -6.72
CA TYR A 28 12.99 -23.41 -5.35
C TYR A 28 13.89 -22.23 -4.92
N PRO A 29 15.19 -22.17 -5.27
CA PRO A 29 16.03 -21.02 -4.92
C PRO A 29 15.49 -19.67 -5.42
N PHE A 30 14.88 -19.62 -6.61
CA PHE A 30 14.30 -18.40 -7.15
C PHE A 30 12.99 -18.01 -6.44
N ILE A 31 12.16 -18.98 -6.10
CA ILE A 31 10.93 -18.77 -5.33
C ILE A 31 11.28 -18.23 -3.94
N MET A 32 12.28 -18.82 -3.26
CA MET A 32 12.72 -18.37 -1.95
C MET A 32 13.36 -16.97 -1.99
N ALA A 33 14.19 -16.69 -2.98
CA ALA A 33 14.80 -15.37 -3.12
C ALA A 33 13.72 -14.29 -3.36
N THR A 34 12.77 -14.54 -4.25
CA THR A 34 11.67 -13.60 -4.52
C THR A 34 10.74 -13.44 -3.33
N PHE A 35 10.48 -14.50 -2.56
CA PHE A 35 9.72 -14.43 -1.31
C PHE A 35 10.36 -13.49 -0.28
N LEU A 36 11.68 -13.58 -0.07
CA LEU A 36 12.39 -12.71 0.87
C LEU A 36 12.39 -11.25 0.38
N VAL A 37 12.64 -11.04 -0.91
CA VAL A 37 12.61 -9.69 -1.51
C VAL A 37 11.21 -9.06 -1.38
N LEU A 38 10.16 -9.85 -1.56
CA LEU A 38 8.77 -9.38 -1.40
C LEU A 38 8.52 -8.86 0.02
N HIS A 39 9.00 -9.54 1.06
CA HIS A 39 8.85 -9.07 2.45
C HIS A 39 9.55 -7.72 2.67
N ILE A 40 10.77 -7.58 2.13
CA ILE A 40 11.53 -6.32 2.19
C ILE A 40 10.76 -5.20 1.46
N MET A 41 10.22 -5.49 0.27
CA MET A 41 9.43 -4.54 -0.51
C MET A 41 8.14 -4.11 0.20
N VAL A 42 7.48 -5.02 0.91
CA VAL A 42 6.28 -4.71 1.69
C VAL A 42 6.61 -3.76 2.84
N ILE A 43 7.68 -4.03 3.61
CA ILE A 43 8.13 -3.14 4.69
C ILE A 43 8.50 -1.77 4.12
N TRP A 44 9.25 -1.73 3.03
CA TRP A 44 9.62 -0.50 2.35
C TRP A 44 8.39 0.28 1.85
N MET A 45 7.39 -0.41 1.31
CA MET A 45 6.15 0.20 0.84
C MET A 45 5.39 0.88 1.99
N VAL A 46 5.22 0.18 3.11
CA VAL A 46 4.55 0.74 4.30
C VAL A 46 5.31 1.97 4.80
N TYR A 47 6.64 1.87 4.92
CA TYR A 47 7.48 3.01 5.33
C TYR A 47 7.35 4.21 4.39
N ALA A 48 7.40 3.97 3.07
CA ALA A 48 7.30 5.02 2.07
C ALA A 48 5.93 5.71 2.10
N ILE A 49 4.84 4.96 2.29
CA ILE A 49 3.48 5.51 2.41
C ILE A 49 3.36 6.37 3.67
N LEU A 50 3.80 5.85 4.83
CA LEU A 50 3.75 6.58 6.09
C LEU A 50 4.55 7.88 6.05
N LYS A 51 5.67 7.91 5.31
CA LYS A 51 6.51 9.10 5.15
C LYS A 51 6.02 10.07 4.07
N SER A 52 5.12 9.64 3.19
CA SER A 52 4.75 10.41 2.00
C SER A 52 4.00 11.72 2.28
N LYS A 53 3.23 11.76 3.37
CA LYS A 53 2.46 12.94 3.79
C LYS A 53 2.30 12.97 5.30
N GLU A 54 2.45 14.17 5.87
CA GLU A 54 1.88 14.41 7.18
C GLU A 54 0.35 14.27 7.09
N PRO A 55 -0.26 13.51 8.01
CA PRO A 55 -1.70 13.35 8.04
C PRO A 55 -2.34 14.74 8.22
N LYS A 56 -3.16 15.16 7.25
CA LYS A 56 -3.90 16.45 7.33
C LYS A 56 -4.90 16.50 8.49
N VAL A 57 -5.22 15.33 9.03
CA VAL A 57 -6.17 15.08 10.10
C VAL A 57 -5.70 13.83 10.80
N THR A 58 -5.62 13.88 12.12
CA THR A 58 -5.17 12.72 12.91
C THR A 58 -6.30 11.70 13.03
N PHE A 59 -5.94 10.46 13.37
CA PHE A 59 -6.92 9.41 13.59
C PHE A 59 -7.93 9.82 14.67
N GLU A 60 -7.49 10.41 15.78
CA GLU A 60 -8.39 10.90 16.84
C GLU A 60 -9.41 11.93 16.35
N GLU A 61 -9.02 12.82 15.43
CA GLU A 61 -9.90 13.88 14.92
C GLU A 61 -11.06 13.36 14.06
N LYS A 62 -10.91 12.18 13.44
CA LYS A 62 -11.87 11.68 12.45
C LYS A 62 -12.26 10.21 12.59
N PHE A 63 -11.83 9.54 13.66
CA PHE A 63 -12.14 8.14 13.92
C PHE A 63 -13.65 7.83 13.81
N TYR A 64 -14.50 8.76 14.25
CA TYR A 64 -15.96 8.62 14.24
C TYR A 64 -16.64 8.90 12.89
N LEU A 65 -15.95 9.48 11.91
CA LEU A 65 -16.57 9.87 10.63
C LEU A 65 -16.70 8.72 9.63
N ASP A 66 -16.04 7.59 9.88
CA ASP A 66 -15.99 6.45 8.95
C ASP A 66 -17.30 5.64 8.92
N ALA A 67 -18.20 5.82 9.88
CA ALA A 67 -19.44 5.04 9.95
C ALA A 67 -20.63 5.61 9.15
N SER A 68 -20.71 6.93 8.87
CA SER A 68 -21.94 7.49 8.26
C SER A 68 -21.89 8.92 7.67
N PHE A 69 -20.75 9.54 7.44
CA PHE A 69 -20.75 10.99 7.14
C PHE A 69 -20.98 11.34 5.64
N LYS A 70 -22.18 11.85 5.31
CA LYS A 70 -22.44 12.66 4.10
C LYS A 70 -22.20 14.14 4.43
N PRO A 71 -21.21 14.83 3.83
CA PRO A 71 -20.96 16.24 4.13
C PRO A 71 -22.07 17.12 3.55
N THR A 72 -22.97 17.62 4.39
CA THR A 72 -23.79 18.80 4.06
C THR A 72 -22.90 20.04 4.11
N ILE A 73 -22.67 20.64 2.95
CA ILE A 73 -21.91 21.89 2.78
C ILE A 73 -22.71 23.02 3.43
N VAL A 74 -22.31 23.46 4.62
CA VAL A 74 -22.84 24.71 5.20
C VAL A 74 -22.07 25.87 4.58
N LYS A 75 -22.70 26.55 3.63
CA LYS A 75 -22.22 27.81 3.07
C LYS A 75 -22.34 28.87 4.17
N LYS A 76 -21.21 29.34 4.71
CA LYS A 76 -21.20 30.48 5.64
C LYS A 76 -21.49 31.75 4.83
N SER A 77 -22.67 32.33 5.06
CA SER A 77 -23.02 33.71 4.67
C SER A 77 -22.36 34.71 5.62
#